data_AF-A0A0S6W1H6-F1
#
_entry.id   AF-A0A0S6W1H6-F1
#
_cell.length_a   1.000
_cell.length_b   1.000
_cell.length_c   1.000
_cell.angle_alpha   90.00
_cell.angle_beta   90.00
_cell.angle_gamma   90.00
#
_symmetry.space_group_name_H-M   'P 1'
#
loop_
_entity.id
_entity.type
_entity.pdbx_description
1 polymer ?
#
loop_
_entity_poly.entity_id
_entity_poly.type
_entity_poly.pdbx_seq_one_letter_code
_entity_poly.pdbx_strand_id
1 'polypeptide(L)'
;MGGIFLLSVGIAAIILTLGFLRKWPTTTTICSVCCFLVIVCSAILPENQREYLVAQTKAMAETLSSSFFARDEQTQFDAQIEAVLVVVITLEPLMTALMISGILYSVIRLLLKIQQVPIEPHGQFSEWEISEHCLWVIIFAGGLYHFQATQAIGLNLLVGVVLLYYLQGSSLVIFFLKQRQVSKGMQQIAYGLFFLQIPSVFLLVGLLLTGYREKGMALTLVVIFIITGMGLANVWYGFRKRIKGESAG
;
A
#
# COMPACT_ATOMS: atom_id res chain seq x y z
N MET A 1 12.97 11.68 20.20
CA MET A 1 12.88 10.94 18.92
C MET A 1 13.50 9.54 19.02
N GLY A 2 14.81 9.39 19.33
CA GLY A 2 15.48 8.08 19.29
C GLY A 2 14.86 6.96 20.14
N GLY A 3 14.40 7.27 21.36
CA GLY A 3 13.76 6.27 22.24
C GLY A 3 12.44 5.70 21.70
N ILE A 4 11.59 6.55 21.11
CA ILE A 4 10.32 6.12 20.52
C ILE A 4 10.57 5.26 19.28
N PHE A 5 11.58 5.61 18.48
CA PHE A 5 11.99 4.83 17.32
C PHE A 5 12.50 3.43 17.71
N LEU A 6 13.37 3.33 18.72
CA LEU A 6 13.84 2.03 19.20
C LEU A 6 12.70 1.17 19.75
N LEU A 7 11.77 1.79 20.48
CA LEU A 7 10.61 1.10 21.02
C LEU A 7 9.66 0.61 19.90
N SER A 8 9.42 1.43 18.88
CA SER A 8 8.56 1.03 17.76
C SER A 8 9.18 -0.09 16.93
N VAL A 9 10.47 -0.01 16.62
CA VAL A 9 11.19 -1.09 15.93
C VAL A 9 11.21 -2.37 16.77
N GLY A 10 11.38 -2.26 18.10
CA GLY A 10 11.32 -3.39 19.03
C GLY A 10 9.95 -4.08 19.01
N ILE A 11 8.85 -3.31 19.08
CA ILE A 11 7.50 -3.86 19.00
C ILE A 11 7.24 -4.51 17.62
N ALA A 12 7.66 -3.84 16.54
CA ALA A 12 7.55 -4.38 15.18
C ALA A 12 8.28 -5.74 15.06
N ALA A 13 9.48 -5.86 15.61
CA ALA A 13 10.23 -7.11 15.67
C ALA A 13 9.47 -8.19 16.46
N ILE A 14 8.88 -7.85 17.62
CA ILE A 14 8.07 -8.79 18.42
C ILE A 14 6.87 -9.29 17.63
N ILE A 15 6.11 -8.41 16.97
CA ILE A 15 4.96 -8.79 16.14
C ILE A 15 5.41 -9.77 15.04
N LEU A 16 6.54 -9.47 14.42
CA LEU A 16 7.07 -10.26 13.31
C LEU A 16 7.56 -11.65 13.79
N THR A 17 8.27 -11.72 14.92
CA THR A 17 8.66 -12.98 15.56
C THR A 17 7.45 -13.80 15.98
N LEU A 18 6.41 -13.18 16.57
CA LEU A 18 5.17 -13.87 16.91
C LEU A 18 4.47 -14.43 15.66
N GLY A 19 4.50 -13.69 14.55
CA GLY A 19 3.99 -14.15 13.26
C GLY A 19 4.71 -15.40 12.77
N PHE A 20 6.04 -15.45 12.86
CA PHE A 20 6.80 -16.66 12.52
C PHE A 20 6.51 -17.83 13.48
N LEU A 21 6.46 -17.58 14.80
CA LEU A 21 6.21 -18.63 15.79
C LEU A 21 4.81 -19.24 15.66
N ARG A 22 3.80 -18.43 15.33
CA ARG A 22 2.42 -18.88 15.11
C ARG A 22 2.14 -19.34 13.68
N LYS A 23 3.16 -19.39 12.81
CA LYS A 23 3.03 -19.73 11.39
C LYS A 23 1.95 -18.92 10.68
N TRP A 24 1.91 -17.61 10.96
CA TRP A 24 1.02 -16.71 10.24
C TRP A 24 1.42 -16.60 8.77
N PRO A 25 0.45 -16.44 7.85
CA PRO A 25 0.75 -16.15 6.47
C PRO A 25 1.64 -14.90 6.37
N THR A 26 2.65 -14.94 5.51
CA THR A 26 3.61 -13.84 5.27
C THR A 26 2.92 -12.48 5.15
N THR A 27 1.81 -12.43 4.41
CA THR A 27 1.00 -11.23 4.21
C THR A 27 0.41 -10.70 5.50
N THR A 28 -0.13 -11.57 6.34
CA THR A 28 -0.73 -11.16 7.62
C THR A 28 0.33 -10.55 8.53
N THR A 29 1.51 -11.16 8.58
CA THR A 29 2.65 -10.65 9.35
C THR A 29 3.10 -9.28 8.85
N ILE A 30 3.36 -9.13 7.55
CA ILE A 30 3.80 -7.84 6.97
C ILE A 30 2.72 -6.77 7.14
N CYS A 31 1.46 -7.09 6.89
CA CYS A 31 0.35 -6.13 7.05
C CYS A 31 0.18 -5.70 8.51
N SER A 32 0.36 -6.61 9.48
CA SER A 32 0.27 -6.28 10.90
C SER A 32 1.38 -5.32 11.34
N VAL A 33 2.61 -5.58 10.90
CA VAL A 33 3.76 -4.70 11.17
C VAL A 33 3.58 -3.35 10.48
N CYS A 34 3.15 -3.35 9.21
CA CYS A 34 2.89 -2.15 8.44
C CYS A 34 1.79 -1.30 9.10
N CYS A 35 0.66 -1.90 9.49
CA CYS A 35 -0.44 -1.20 10.17
C CYS A 35 0.03 -0.55 11.48
N PHE A 36 0.79 -1.30 12.30
CA PHE A 36 1.39 -0.76 13.53
C PHE A 36 2.32 0.42 13.23
N LEU A 37 3.23 0.30 12.26
CA LEU A 37 4.16 1.36 11.90
C LEU A 37 3.45 2.57 11.30
N VAL A 38 2.38 2.41 10.51
CA VAL A 38 1.57 3.52 9.99
C VAL A 38 0.96 4.31 11.14
N ILE A 39 0.39 3.63 12.14
CA ILE A 39 -0.20 4.28 13.32
C ILE A 39 0.88 5.07 14.07
N VAL A 40 2.03 4.44 14.32
CA VAL A 40 3.14 5.06 15.05
C VAL A 40 3.74 6.25 14.29
N CYS A 41 4.06 6.10 12.99
CA CYS A 41 4.61 7.16 12.16
C CYS A 41 3.63 8.33 12.04
N SER A 42 2.34 8.05 11.82
CA SER A 42 1.29 9.08 11.77
C SER A 42 1.10 9.81 13.09
N ALA A 43 1.29 9.13 14.22
CA ALA A 43 1.16 9.75 15.55
C ALA A 43 2.42 10.53 15.97
N ILE A 44 3.60 10.16 15.49
CA ILE A 44 4.87 10.80 15.84
C ILE A 44 5.09 12.09 15.05
N LEU A 45 4.69 12.12 13.77
CA LEU A 45 4.85 13.29 12.91
C LEU A 45 3.85 14.38 13.33
N PRO A 46 4.28 15.39 14.10
CA PRO A 46 3.38 16.45 14.51
C PRO A 46 3.07 17.34 13.30
N GLU A 47 1.89 17.95 13.30
CA GLU A 47 1.35 18.71 12.16
C GLU A 47 2.33 19.81 11.67
N ASN A 48 3.03 20.45 12.60
CA ASN A 48 4.05 21.47 12.31
C ASN A 48 5.24 20.96 11.48
N GLN A 49 5.67 19.70 11.65
CA GLN A 49 6.75 19.13 10.83
C GLN A 49 6.26 18.82 9.42
N ARG A 50 4.98 18.46 9.27
CA ARG A 50 4.40 18.22 7.95
C ARG A 50 4.35 19.51 7.15
N GLU A 51 3.91 20.62 7.75
CA GLU A 51 3.93 21.94 7.12
C GLU A 51 5.34 22.36 6.71
N TYR A 52 6.33 22.13 7.58
CA TYR A 52 7.73 22.43 7.26
C TYR A 52 8.24 21.62 6.06
N LEU A 53 7.94 20.31 6.01
CA LEU A 53 8.30 19.45 4.89
C LEU A 53 7.63 19.92 3.59
N VAL A 54 6.33 20.25 3.63
CA VAL A 54 5.62 20.79 2.47
C VAL A 54 6.28 22.07 1.97
N ALA A 55 6.55 23.02 2.87
CA ALA A 55 7.19 24.30 2.51
C ALA A 55 8.59 24.09 1.91
N GLN A 56 9.41 23.23 2.50
CA GLN A 56 10.75 22.92 2.00
C GLN A 56 10.69 22.25 0.62
N THR A 57 9.80 21.28 0.43
CA THR A 57 9.70 20.55 -0.83
C THR A 57 9.11 21.44 -1.93
N LYS A 58 8.19 22.34 -1.58
CA LYS A 58 7.65 23.35 -2.50
C LYS A 58 8.74 24.32 -2.97
N ALA A 59 9.58 24.83 -2.08
CA ALA A 59 10.69 25.70 -2.44
C ALA A 59 11.69 25.00 -3.39
N MET A 60 11.98 23.71 -3.17
CA MET A 60 12.81 22.91 -4.08
C MET A 60 12.14 22.73 -5.45
N ALA A 61 10.84 22.44 -5.47
CA ALA A 61 10.07 22.28 -6.70
C ALA A 61 10.01 23.59 -7.52
N GLU A 62 9.80 24.73 -6.88
CA GLU A 62 9.81 26.06 -7.53
C GLU A 62 11.19 26.39 -8.11
N THR A 63 12.26 26.05 -7.37
CA THR A 63 13.63 26.22 -7.86
C THR A 63 13.87 25.38 -9.12
N LEU A 64 13.41 24.13 -9.13
CA LEU A 64 13.49 23.26 -10.30
C LEU A 64 12.61 23.79 -11.45
N SER A 65 11.35 24.15 -11.20
CA SER A 65 10.42 24.59 -12.26
C SER A 65 10.90 25.87 -12.94
N SER A 66 11.44 26.82 -12.17
CA SER A 66 12.00 28.08 -12.71
C SER A 66 13.19 27.88 -13.65
N SER A 67 13.88 26.74 -13.56
CA SER A 67 15.02 26.42 -14.43
C SER A 67 14.63 25.75 -15.76
N PHE A 68 13.40 25.21 -15.87
CA PHE A 68 12.96 24.42 -17.02
C PHE A 68 11.81 25.03 -17.84
N PHE A 69 10.96 25.88 -17.25
CA PHE A 69 9.72 26.33 -17.90
C PHE A 69 9.65 27.85 -18.16
N ALA A 70 8.95 28.23 -19.23
CA ALA A 70 8.54 29.61 -19.44
C ALA A 70 7.46 30.02 -18.42
N ARG A 71 7.38 31.33 -18.12
CA ARG A 71 6.57 31.89 -17.03
C ARG A 71 5.08 31.51 -17.08
N ASP A 72 4.52 31.36 -18.28
CA ASP A 72 3.10 31.03 -18.48
C ASP A 72 2.79 29.53 -18.26
N GLU A 73 3.75 28.64 -18.55
CA GLU A 73 3.62 27.19 -18.28
C GLU A 73 3.86 26.85 -16.81
N GLN A 74 4.62 27.71 -16.10
CA GLN A 74 5.00 27.52 -14.71
C GLN A 74 3.77 27.48 -13.78
N THR A 75 2.78 28.35 -13.98
CA THR A 75 1.61 28.43 -13.06
C THR A 75 0.75 27.16 -13.08
N GLN A 76 0.54 26.56 -14.26
CA GLN A 76 -0.21 25.29 -14.37
C GLN A 76 0.60 24.11 -13.80
N PHE A 77 1.92 24.13 -14.00
CA PHE A 77 2.81 23.09 -13.50
C PHE A 77 2.94 23.12 -11.97
N ASP A 78 3.06 24.31 -11.38
CA ASP A 78 3.15 24.49 -9.93
C ASP A 78 1.90 23.95 -9.21
N ALA A 79 0.71 24.19 -9.76
CA ALA A 79 -0.54 23.65 -9.21
C ALA A 79 -0.62 22.11 -9.28
N GLN A 80 -0.01 21.48 -10.30
CA GLN A 80 0.07 20.02 -10.39
C GLN A 80 1.11 19.45 -9.43
N ILE A 81 2.27 20.09 -9.31
CA ILE A 81 3.31 19.67 -8.37
C ILE A 81 2.79 19.76 -6.94
N GLU A 82 2.12 20.84 -6.57
CA GLU A 82 1.56 21.02 -5.24
C GLU A 82 0.60 19.88 -4.88
N ALA A 83 -0.27 19.48 -5.81
CA ALA A 83 -1.16 18.34 -5.65
C ALA A 83 -0.39 17.04 -5.36
N VAL A 84 0.65 16.76 -6.16
CA VAL A 84 1.47 15.56 -6.02
C VAL A 84 2.26 15.58 -4.71
N LEU A 85 2.85 16.72 -4.34
CA LEU A 85 3.60 16.88 -3.10
C LEU A 85 2.73 16.64 -1.88
N VAL A 86 1.52 17.22 -1.86
CA VAL A 86 0.55 16.99 -0.78
C VAL A 86 0.27 15.49 -0.63
N VAL A 87 0.03 14.77 -1.73
CA VAL A 87 -0.21 13.32 -1.67
C VAL A 87 1.02 12.56 -1.19
N VAL A 88 2.20 12.84 -1.74
CA VAL A 88 3.45 12.15 -1.38
C VAL A 88 3.76 12.33 0.10
N ILE A 89 3.66 13.56 0.62
CA ILE A 89 3.93 13.86 2.02
C ILE A 89 2.88 13.24 2.93
N THR A 90 1.61 13.24 2.52
CA THR A 90 0.54 12.65 3.32
C THR A 90 0.65 11.12 3.39
N LEU A 91 1.16 10.47 2.34
CA LEU A 91 1.37 9.03 2.25
C LEU A 91 2.76 8.57 2.71
N GLU A 92 3.61 9.49 3.17
CA GLU A 92 4.94 9.17 3.70
C GLU A 92 4.90 8.08 4.79
N PRO A 93 3.98 8.12 5.78
CA PRO A 93 3.94 7.10 6.83
C PRO A 93 3.74 5.69 6.28
N LEU A 94 2.86 5.53 5.28
CA LEU A 94 2.62 4.26 4.61
C LEU A 94 3.86 3.78 3.84
N MET A 95 4.49 4.66 3.06
CA MET A 95 5.67 4.29 2.27
C MET A 95 6.83 3.84 3.17
N THR A 96 7.07 4.60 4.24
CA THR A 96 8.09 4.27 5.24
C THR A 96 7.76 2.97 5.97
N ALA A 97 6.50 2.77 6.39
CA ALA A 97 6.05 1.53 7.03
C ALA A 97 6.22 0.32 6.11
N LEU A 98 5.88 0.42 4.82
CA LEU A 98 6.04 -0.66 3.84
C LEU A 98 7.52 -1.02 3.64
N MET A 99 8.39 -0.02 3.46
CA MET A 99 9.82 -0.23 3.31
C MET A 99 10.43 -0.91 4.54
N ILE A 100 10.16 -0.37 5.73
CA ILE A 100 10.67 -0.94 6.99
C ILE A 100 10.15 -2.35 7.21
N SER A 101 8.85 -2.59 7.00
CA SER A 101 8.25 -3.93 7.17
C SER A 101 8.87 -4.95 6.21
N GLY A 102 9.09 -4.57 4.95
CA GLY A 102 9.74 -5.42 3.95
C GLY A 102 11.19 -5.75 4.28
N ILE A 103 11.96 -4.75 4.73
CA ILE A 103 13.35 -4.92 5.16
C ILE A 103 13.40 -5.82 6.40
N LEU A 104 12.62 -5.52 7.45
CA LEU A 104 12.59 -6.31 8.69
C LEU A 104 12.20 -7.76 8.43
N TYR A 105 11.18 -8.00 7.61
CA TYR A 105 10.78 -9.35 7.22
C TYR A 105 11.91 -10.09 6.52
N SER A 106 12.58 -9.44 5.56
CA SER A 106 13.68 -10.03 4.79
C SER A 106 14.88 -10.36 5.68
N VAL A 107 15.25 -9.45 6.59
CA VAL A 107 16.35 -9.64 7.54
C VAL A 107 16.06 -10.77 8.51
N ILE A 108 14.87 -10.79 9.14
CA ILE A 108 14.52 -11.84 10.11
C ILE A 108 14.48 -13.20 9.41
N ARG A 109 13.91 -13.28 8.21
CA ARG A 109 13.88 -14.52 7.44
C ARG A 109 15.29 -15.00 7.06
N LEU A 110 16.19 -14.09 6.70
CA LEU A 110 17.60 -14.40 6.44
C LEU A 110 18.30 -14.93 7.70
N LEU A 111 18.10 -14.29 8.85
CA LEU A 111 18.67 -14.71 10.13
C LEU A 111 18.18 -16.11 10.54
N LEU A 112 16.88 -16.37 10.43
CA LEU A 112 16.31 -17.70 10.72
C LEU A 112 16.88 -18.78 9.79
N LYS A 113 17.13 -18.44 8.51
CA LYS A 113 17.76 -19.34 7.55
C LYS A 113 19.21 -19.63 7.92
N ILE A 114 19.97 -18.62 8.36
CA ILE A 114 21.35 -18.78 8.86
C ILE A 114 21.37 -19.68 10.10
N GLN A 115 20.37 -19.55 10.98
CA GLN A 115 20.20 -20.37 12.19
C GLN A 115 19.63 -21.78 11.90
N GLN A 116 19.41 -22.14 10.64
CA GLN A 116 18.84 -23.43 10.22
C GLN A 116 17.47 -23.72 10.85
N VAL A 117 16.73 -22.68 11.26
CA VAL A 117 15.35 -22.84 11.69
C VAL A 117 14.51 -23.19 10.45
N PRO A 118 13.68 -24.25 10.48
CA PRO A 118 12.84 -24.60 9.36
C PRO A 118 11.80 -23.48 9.11
N ILE A 119 11.87 -22.85 7.94
CA ILE A 119 10.93 -21.81 7.51
C ILE A 119 10.16 -22.34 6.30
N GLU A 120 8.85 -22.14 6.29
CA GLU A 120 8.03 -22.46 5.12
C GLU A 120 8.52 -21.69 3.88
N PRO A 121 8.64 -22.33 2.70
CA PRO A 121 9.05 -21.66 1.48
C PRO A 121 8.09 -20.53 1.11
N HIS A 122 8.55 -19.57 0.31
CA HIS A 122 7.65 -18.55 -0.23
C HIS A 122 6.64 -19.23 -1.15
N GLY A 123 5.34 -18.99 -0.91
CA GLY A 123 4.29 -19.36 -1.86
C GLY A 123 4.49 -18.65 -3.21
N GLN A 124 3.94 -19.22 -4.27
CA GLN A 124 3.99 -18.54 -5.57
C GLN A 124 3.11 -17.29 -5.51
N PHE A 125 3.58 -16.18 -6.08
CA PHE A 125 2.76 -14.96 -6.14
C PHE A 125 1.43 -15.18 -6.88
N SER A 126 1.36 -16.11 -7.84
CA SER A 126 0.11 -16.48 -8.54
C SER A 126 -0.94 -17.17 -7.66
N GLU A 127 -0.53 -17.69 -6.50
CA GLU A 127 -1.41 -18.31 -5.51
C GLU A 127 -1.68 -17.34 -4.35
N TRP A 128 -1.25 -16.09 -4.49
CA TRP A 128 -1.38 -15.12 -3.42
C TRP A 128 -2.83 -14.67 -3.25
N GLU A 129 -3.36 -14.93 -2.07
CA GLU A 129 -4.70 -14.54 -1.64
C GLU A 129 -4.63 -13.60 -0.44
N ILE A 130 -5.53 -12.60 -0.44
CA ILE A 130 -5.71 -11.69 0.68
C ILE A 130 -6.68 -12.31 1.68
N SER A 131 -6.34 -12.19 2.96
CA SER A 131 -7.23 -12.60 4.05
C SER A 131 -8.54 -11.80 4.05
N GLU A 132 -9.66 -12.47 4.31
CA GLU A 132 -10.97 -11.86 4.49
C GLU A 132 -10.98 -10.75 5.56
N HIS A 133 -10.04 -10.80 6.52
CA HIS A 133 -9.87 -9.75 7.53
C HIS A 133 -9.54 -8.37 6.96
N CYS A 134 -8.96 -8.29 5.75
CA CYS A 134 -8.68 -7.01 5.11
C CYS A 134 -9.94 -6.19 4.82
N LEU A 135 -11.10 -6.84 4.63
CA LEU A 135 -12.37 -6.13 4.48
C LEU A 135 -12.70 -5.31 5.74
N TRP A 136 -12.50 -5.90 6.92
CA TRP A 136 -12.73 -5.21 8.19
C TRP A 136 -11.75 -4.06 8.40
N VAL A 137 -10.49 -4.24 7.97
CA VAL A 137 -9.50 -3.15 7.99
C VAL A 137 -9.93 -1.99 7.11
N ILE A 138 -10.50 -2.23 5.91
CA ILE A 138 -11.05 -1.15 5.07
C ILE A 138 -12.15 -0.39 5.80
N ILE A 139 -13.12 -1.12 6.38
CA ILE A 139 -14.26 -0.50 7.07
C ILE A 139 -13.75 0.35 8.23
N PHE A 140 -12.84 -0.20 9.04
CA PHE A 140 -12.25 0.51 10.17
C PHE A 140 -11.45 1.74 9.72
N ALA A 141 -10.61 1.61 8.68
CA ALA A 141 -9.84 2.71 8.12
C ALA A 141 -10.73 3.81 7.53
N GLY A 142 -11.84 3.43 6.88
CA GLY A 142 -12.88 4.35 6.42
C GLY A 142 -13.55 5.10 7.57
N GLY A 143 -13.81 4.43 8.70
CA GLY A 143 -14.27 5.08 9.93
C GLY A 143 -13.26 6.11 10.45
N LEU A 144 -11.99 5.71 10.60
CA LEU A 144 -10.92 6.60 11.07
C LEU A 144 -10.72 7.82 10.15
N TYR A 145 -10.89 7.65 8.85
CA TYR A 145 -10.76 8.73 7.86
C TYR A 145 -11.78 9.85 8.07
N HIS A 146 -12.98 9.56 8.59
CA HIS A 146 -14.01 10.58 8.83
C HIS A 146 -13.77 11.44 10.08
N PHE A 147 -12.90 11.02 10.99
CA PHE A 147 -12.59 11.78 12.20
C PHE A 147 -11.31 12.60 11.99
N GLN A 148 -11.37 13.91 12.19
CA GLN A 148 -10.26 14.85 11.96
C GLN A 148 -8.95 14.41 12.66
N ALA A 149 -9.04 13.97 13.92
CA ALA A 149 -7.88 13.55 14.70
C ALA A 149 -7.19 12.27 14.17
N THR A 150 -7.91 11.41 13.46
CA THR A 150 -7.40 10.13 12.94
C THR A 150 -7.40 10.06 11.42
N GLN A 151 -7.71 11.16 10.74
CA GLN A 151 -7.90 11.21 9.30
C GLN A 151 -6.66 10.72 8.55
N ALA A 152 -5.47 11.17 8.97
CA ALA A 152 -4.21 10.76 8.36
C ALA A 152 -3.95 9.25 8.49
N ILE A 153 -4.29 8.66 9.64
CA ILE A 153 -4.17 7.21 9.86
C ILE A 153 -5.14 6.46 8.97
N GLY A 154 -6.41 6.87 8.96
CA GLY A 154 -7.45 6.27 8.12
C GLY A 154 -7.09 6.32 6.64
N LEU A 155 -6.59 7.45 6.16
CA LEU A 155 -6.12 7.64 4.79
C LEU A 155 -4.97 6.68 4.43
N ASN A 156 -3.91 6.64 5.24
CA ASN A 156 -2.75 5.78 4.99
C ASN A 156 -3.14 4.30 5.02
N LEU A 157 -4.00 3.88 5.96
CA LEU A 157 -4.50 2.51 6.02
C LEU A 157 -5.39 2.18 4.81
N LEU A 158 -6.29 3.08 4.40
CA LEU A 158 -7.12 2.89 3.21
C LEU A 158 -6.25 2.68 1.97
N VAL A 159 -5.31 3.60 1.69
CA VAL A 159 -4.41 3.49 0.54
C VAL A 159 -3.57 2.21 0.61
N GLY A 160 -3.08 1.85 1.80
CA GLY A 160 -2.37 0.60 2.02
C GLY A 160 -3.21 -0.63 1.66
N VAL A 161 -4.49 -0.67 2.05
CA VAL A 161 -5.36 -1.78 1.68
C VAL A 161 -5.69 -1.76 0.18
N VAL A 162 -5.90 -0.60 -0.43
CA VAL A 162 -6.08 -0.50 -1.89
C VAL A 162 -4.87 -1.09 -2.62
N LEU A 163 -3.65 -0.81 -2.17
CA LEU A 163 -2.44 -1.43 -2.71
C LEU A 163 -2.50 -2.96 -2.59
N LEU A 164 -2.90 -3.49 -1.43
CA LEU A 164 -3.02 -4.94 -1.25
C LEU A 164 -3.99 -5.51 -2.30
N TYR A 165 -5.21 -4.96 -2.41
CA TYR A 165 -6.18 -5.42 -3.42
C TYR A 165 -5.67 -5.28 -4.84
N TYR A 166 -4.89 -4.23 -5.15
CA TYR A 166 -4.24 -4.10 -6.45
C TYR A 166 -3.26 -5.25 -6.71
N LEU A 167 -2.38 -5.56 -5.76
CA LEU A 167 -1.47 -6.70 -5.85
C LEU A 167 -2.21 -8.03 -6.02
N GLN A 168 -3.43 -8.15 -5.47
CA GLN A 168 -4.23 -9.38 -5.55
C GLN A 168 -4.89 -9.48 -6.93
N GLY A 169 -5.35 -8.36 -7.47
CA GLY A 169 -5.73 -8.27 -8.88
C GLY A 169 -4.57 -8.69 -9.78
N SER A 170 -3.35 -8.23 -9.49
CA SER A 170 -2.15 -8.65 -10.23
C SER A 170 -1.89 -10.15 -10.10
N SER A 171 -1.97 -10.75 -8.90
CA SER A 171 -1.74 -12.21 -8.74
C SER A 171 -2.70 -13.04 -9.59
N LEU A 172 -3.98 -12.64 -9.65
CA LEU A 172 -4.99 -13.27 -10.49
C LEU A 172 -4.67 -13.16 -11.99
N VAL A 173 -4.26 -11.98 -12.48
CA VAL A 173 -3.90 -11.84 -13.90
C VAL A 173 -2.71 -12.72 -14.23
N ILE A 174 -1.70 -12.78 -13.35
CA ILE A 174 -0.53 -13.63 -13.53
C ILE A 174 -0.93 -15.11 -13.58
N PHE A 175 -1.83 -15.53 -12.68
CA PHE A 175 -2.40 -16.87 -12.71
C PHE A 175 -3.08 -17.16 -14.05
N PHE A 176 -3.90 -16.24 -14.59
CA PHE A 176 -4.54 -16.41 -15.89
C PHE A 176 -3.54 -16.49 -17.05
N LEU A 177 -2.50 -15.65 -17.07
CA LEU A 177 -1.46 -15.70 -18.09
C LEU A 177 -0.71 -17.03 -18.08
N LYS A 178 -0.42 -17.57 -16.89
CA LYS A 178 0.16 -18.91 -16.73
C LYS A 178 -0.79 -20.00 -17.22
N GLN A 179 -2.07 -19.95 -16.81
CA GLN A 179 -3.07 -20.94 -17.20
C GLN A 179 -3.29 -20.98 -18.72
N ARG A 180 -3.22 -19.82 -19.38
CA ARG A 180 -3.32 -19.69 -20.85
C ARG A 180 -2.04 -20.00 -21.61
N GLN A 181 -0.98 -20.47 -20.91
CA GLN A 181 0.32 -20.78 -21.50
C GLN A 181 0.90 -19.64 -22.34
N VAL A 182 0.68 -18.39 -21.91
CA VAL A 182 1.23 -17.21 -22.58
C VAL A 182 2.76 -17.27 -22.59
N SER A 183 3.40 -16.85 -23.68
CA SER A 183 4.85 -16.86 -23.80
C SER A 183 5.54 -16.09 -22.66
N LYS A 184 6.71 -16.57 -22.21
CA LYS A 184 7.45 -15.96 -21.09
C LYS A 184 7.75 -14.47 -21.31
N GLY A 185 8.02 -14.07 -22.56
CA GLY A 185 8.27 -12.67 -22.90
C GLY A 185 7.05 -11.78 -22.67
N MET A 186 5.86 -12.23 -23.07
CA MET A 186 4.63 -11.46 -22.86
C MET A 186 4.24 -11.41 -21.36
N GLN A 187 4.57 -12.45 -20.59
CA GLN A 187 4.43 -12.40 -19.13
C GLN A 187 5.33 -11.33 -18.50
N GLN A 188 6.60 -11.23 -18.92
CA GLN A 188 7.53 -10.20 -18.41
C GLN A 188 7.05 -8.79 -18.74
N ILE A 189 6.54 -8.56 -19.95
CA ILE A 189 5.95 -7.27 -20.34
C ILE A 189 4.77 -6.93 -19.44
N ALA A 190 3.86 -7.90 -19.21
CA ALA A 190 2.72 -7.70 -18.31
C ALA A 190 3.19 -7.37 -16.88
N TYR A 191 4.21 -8.05 -16.36
CA TYR A 191 4.75 -7.77 -15.03
C TYR A 191 5.37 -6.37 -14.95
N GLY A 192 6.13 -5.97 -15.97
CA GLY A 192 6.69 -4.62 -16.07
C GLY A 192 5.60 -3.54 -16.09
N LEU A 193 4.52 -3.77 -16.85
CA LEU A 193 3.39 -2.84 -16.92
C LEU A 193 2.67 -2.73 -15.57
N PHE A 194 2.42 -3.83 -14.88
CA PHE A 194 1.81 -3.81 -13.54
C PHE A 194 2.67 -3.07 -12.53
N PHE A 195 3.99 -3.26 -12.58
CA PHE A 195 4.91 -2.56 -11.69
C PHE A 195 4.92 -1.06 -11.96
N LEU A 196 4.93 -0.65 -13.24
CA LEU A 196 4.88 0.76 -13.65
C LEU A 196 3.56 1.44 -13.26
N GLN A 197 2.47 0.68 -13.14
CA GLN A 197 1.15 1.20 -12.78
C GLN A 197 0.99 1.44 -11.26
N ILE A 198 1.81 0.82 -10.39
CA ILE A 198 1.69 0.97 -8.93
C ILE A 198 1.76 2.45 -8.50
N PRO A 199 2.78 3.25 -8.88
CA PRO A 199 2.85 4.66 -8.50
C PRO A 199 1.63 5.47 -8.96
N SER A 200 1.12 5.19 -10.16
CA SER A 200 -0.05 5.86 -10.72
C SER A 200 -1.32 5.60 -9.92
N VAL A 201 -1.53 4.35 -9.48
CA VAL A 201 -2.68 3.99 -8.63
C VAL A 201 -2.58 4.68 -7.28
N PHE A 202 -1.39 4.68 -6.67
CA PHE A 202 -1.14 5.38 -5.41
C PHE A 202 -1.45 6.88 -5.51
N LEU A 203 -0.92 7.52 -6.53
CA LEU A 203 -1.09 8.96 -6.76
C LEU A 203 -2.56 9.29 -7.03
N LEU A 204 -3.24 8.50 -7.87
CA LEU A 204 -4.66 8.70 -8.19
C LEU A 204 -5.55 8.56 -6.95
N VAL A 205 -5.38 7.48 -6.18
CA VAL A 205 -6.18 7.23 -4.98
C VAL A 205 -5.87 8.27 -3.91
N GLY A 206 -4.60 8.60 -3.73
CA GLY A 206 -4.15 9.67 -2.84
C GLY A 206 -4.81 11.01 -3.17
N LEU A 207 -4.75 11.46 -4.43
CA LEU A 207 -5.38 12.70 -4.88
C LEU A 207 -6.89 12.72 -4.63
N LEU A 208 -7.55 11.59 -4.89
CA LEU A 208 -8.98 11.43 -4.73
C LEU A 208 -9.41 11.46 -3.25
N LEU A 209 -8.59 10.93 -2.35
CA LEU A 209 -8.87 10.91 -0.92
C LEU A 209 -8.39 12.19 -0.21
N THR A 210 -7.39 12.90 -0.70
CA THR A 210 -6.99 14.21 -0.12
C THR A 210 -7.91 15.35 -0.53
N GLY A 211 -8.89 15.11 -1.41
CA GLY A 211 -9.92 16.09 -1.74
C GLY A 211 -9.44 17.24 -2.63
N TYR A 212 -8.28 17.11 -3.30
CA TYR A 212 -7.72 18.15 -4.18
C TYR A 212 -8.61 18.51 -5.39
N ARG A 213 -9.70 17.75 -5.61
CA ARG A 213 -10.86 18.21 -6.38
C ARG A 213 -12.00 18.50 -5.41
N GLU A 214 -12.45 19.74 -5.32
CA GLU A 214 -13.68 20.16 -4.60
C GLU A 214 -14.97 19.39 -5.00
N LYS A 215 -14.91 18.57 -6.05
CA LYS A 215 -15.97 17.64 -6.50
C LYS A 215 -15.69 16.16 -6.16
N GLY A 216 -14.78 15.91 -5.20
CA GLY A 216 -14.19 14.60 -4.92
C GLY A 216 -15.16 13.51 -4.48
N MET A 217 -16.19 13.83 -3.68
CA MET A 217 -17.08 12.80 -3.07
C MET A 217 -17.71 11.82 -4.08
N ALA A 218 -18.13 12.29 -5.25
CA ALA A 218 -18.71 11.43 -6.27
C ALA A 218 -17.67 10.48 -6.86
N LEU A 219 -16.43 10.95 -7.07
CA LEU A 219 -15.35 10.12 -7.59
C LEU A 219 -14.84 9.14 -6.52
N THR A 220 -14.80 9.55 -5.25
CA THR A 220 -14.42 8.70 -4.12
C THR A 220 -15.34 7.49 -4.01
N LEU A 221 -16.65 7.72 -4.14
CA LEU A 221 -17.66 6.66 -4.16
C LEU A 221 -17.49 5.73 -5.35
N VAL A 222 -17.15 6.25 -6.54
CA VAL A 222 -16.89 5.41 -7.73
C VAL A 222 -15.67 4.52 -7.54
N VAL A 223 -14.57 5.04 -6.99
CA VAL A 223 -13.37 4.24 -6.72
C VAL A 223 -13.63 3.19 -5.65
N ILE A 224 -14.35 3.55 -4.57
CA ILE A 224 -14.82 2.58 -3.57
C ILE A 224 -15.67 1.50 -4.27
N PHE A 225 -16.61 1.88 -5.14
CA PHE A 225 -17.44 0.93 -5.89
C PHE A 225 -16.64 0.01 -6.81
N ILE A 226 -15.60 0.51 -7.48
CA ILE A 226 -14.72 -0.30 -8.34
C ILE A 226 -13.92 -1.29 -7.49
N ILE A 227 -13.35 -0.83 -6.38
CA ILE A 227 -12.55 -1.68 -5.48
C ILE A 227 -13.45 -2.73 -4.80
N THR A 228 -14.61 -2.32 -4.30
CA THR A 228 -15.63 -3.22 -3.74
C THR A 228 -16.16 -4.18 -4.80
N GLY A 229 -16.36 -3.72 -6.04
CA GLY A 229 -16.80 -4.54 -7.17
C GLY A 229 -15.76 -5.58 -7.57
N MET A 230 -14.47 -5.22 -7.60
CA MET A 230 -13.36 -6.15 -7.81
C MET A 230 -13.23 -7.15 -6.67
N GLY A 231 -13.37 -6.70 -5.41
CA GLY A 231 -13.41 -7.56 -4.23
C GLY A 231 -14.56 -8.58 -4.31
N LEU A 232 -15.76 -8.14 -4.68
CA LEU A 232 -16.94 -9.00 -4.87
C LEU A 232 -16.74 -9.99 -6.02
N ALA A 233 -16.15 -9.56 -7.14
CA ALA A 233 -15.85 -10.45 -8.26
C ALA A 233 -14.87 -11.56 -7.85
N ASN A 234 -13.91 -11.25 -6.97
CA ASN A 234 -12.95 -12.21 -6.46
C ASN A 234 -13.59 -13.21 -5.48
N VAL A 235 -14.43 -12.72 -4.56
CA VAL A 235 -15.26 -13.59 -3.68
C VAL A 235 -16.15 -14.50 -4.52
N TRP A 236 -16.78 -13.96 -5.57
CA TRP A 236 -17.63 -14.71 -6.48
C TRP A 236 -16.86 -15.78 -7.26
N TYR A 237 -15.65 -15.47 -7.74
CA TYR A 237 -14.80 -16.42 -8.44
C TYR A 237 -14.37 -17.58 -7.52
N GLY A 238 -13.89 -17.26 -6.31
CA GLY A 238 -13.54 -18.26 -5.29
C GLY A 238 -14.73 -19.13 -4.90
N PHE A 239 -15.90 -18.53 -4.72
CA PHE A 239 -17.15 -19.25 -4.45
C PHE A 239 -17.52 -20.21 -5.59
N ARG A 240 -17.40 -19.77 -6.85
CA ARG A 240 -17.71 -20.60 -8.02
C ARG A 240 -16.77 -21.81 -8.13
N LYS A 241 -15.49 -21.64 -7.78
CA LYS A 241 -14.51 -22.73 -7.77
C LYS A 241 -14.86 -23.79 -6.71
N ARG A 242 -15.28 -23.36 -5.52
CA ARG A 242 -15.75 -24.27 -4.44
C ARG A 242 -17.01 -25.05 -4.83
N ILE A 243 -17.98 -24.41 -5.50
CA ILE A 243 -19.21 -25.07 -5.99
C ILE A 243 -18.91 -26.17 -7.00
N LYS A 244 -17.91 -25.99 -7.86
CA LYS A 244 -17.58 -26.96 -8.92
C LYS A 244 -16.90 -28.23 -8.40
N GLY A 245 -16.69 -28.37 -7.08
CA GLY A 245 -16.03 -29.54 -6.53
C GLY A 245 -14.58 -29.70 -6.97
N GLU A 246 -13.98 -28.64 -7.54
CA GLU A 246 -12.53 -28.54 -7.75
C GLU A 246 -11.88 -28.26 -6.37
N SER A 247 -12.01 -29.23 -5.46
CA SER A 247 -11.20 -29.27 -4.25
C SER A 247 -9.75 -29.26 -4.70
N ALA A 248 -9.02 -28.24 -4.26
CA ALA A 248 -7.59 -28.08 -4.50
C ALA A 248 -6.89 -29.38 -4.05
N GLY A 249 -6.54 -30.21 -5.03
CA GLY A 249 -5.55 -31.27 -4.87
C GLY A 249 -4.15 -30.67 -4.94
#